data_AF-A0A6B3CNA9-F1
#
_entry.id   AF-A0A6B3CNA9-F1
#
_cell.length_a   1.000
_cell.length_b   1.000
_cell.length_c   1.000
_cell.angle_alpha   90.00
_cell.angle_beta   90.00
_cell.angle_gamma   90.00
#
_symmetry.space_group_name_H-M   'P 1'
#
loop_
_entity.id
_entity.type
_entity.pdbx_description
1 polymer ?
#
loop_
_entity_poly.entity_id
_entity_poly.type
_entity_poly.pdbx_seq_one_letter_code
_entity_poly.pdbx_strand_id
1 'polypeptide(L)'
;TAPEETPEAAYALGVKVTGEAPAELWERLTHHAEKVHGYSVRLEPTRGEDGYTDPKTRVVGIKEDDPEAHRVITLAHEVGHIECGHVADLDEYRRHRGRMECEAESVAYIVAGAAGLDAALTSVPYIA
;
A
#
# COMPACT_ATOMS: atom_id res chain seq x y z
N THR A 1 -19.89 -38.54 -4.36
CA THR A 1 -19.77 -37.15 -4.84
C THR A 1 -18.54 -36.59 -4.17
N ALA A 2 -17.47 -36.36 -4.91
CA ALA A 2 -16.26 -35.73 -4.37
C ALA A 2 -16.58 -34.27 -4.00
N PRO A 3 -15.96 -33.69 -2.97
CA PRO A 3 -16.13 -32.27 -2.69
C PRO A 3 -15.57 -31.48 -3.88
N GLU A 4 -16.28 -30.43 -4.29
CA GLU A 4 -15.76 -29.41 -5.20
C GLU A 4 -14.54 -28.76 -4.54
N GLU A 5 -13.36 -29.00 -5.10
CA GLU A 5 -12.18 -28.22 -4.79
C GLU A 5 -12.42 -26.79 -5.31
N THR A 6 -12.74 -25.87 -4.41
CA THR A 6 -12.61 -24.43 -4.65
C THR A 6 -11.20 -24.19 -5.19
N PRO A 7 -11.02 -23.51 -6.34
CA PRO A 7 -9.68 -23.27 -6.86
C PRO A 7 -8.92 -22.44 -5.83
N GLU A 8 -7.83 -22.99 -5.31
CA GLU A 8 -6.85 -22.27 -4.52
C GLU A 8 -6.39 -21.08 -5.37
N ALA A 9 -6.78 -19.86 -4.97
CA ALA A 9 -6.51 -18.65 -5.73
C ALA A 9 -4.99 -18.57 -5.96
N ALA A 10 -4.59 -18.80 -7.20
CA ALA A 10 -3.19 -18.90 -7.57
C ALA A 10 -2.46 -17.61 -7.21
N TYR A 11 -1.60 -17.69 -6.18
CA TYR A 11 -0.69 -16.64 -5.76
C TYR A 11 0.18 -16.18 -6.93
N ALA A 12 -0.02 -14.95 -7.39
CA ALA A 12 0.80 -14.33 -8.43
C ALA A 12 1.35 -12.99 -7.94
N LEU A 13 2.64 -12.97 -7.69
CA LEU A 13 3.41 -11.77 -7.32
C LEU A 13 3.19 -10.66 -8.37
N GLY A 14 2.83 -9.46 -7.91
CA GLY A 14 2.61 -8.29 -8.77
C GLY A 14 1.23 -8.19 -9.43
N VAL A 15 0.26 -9.01 -9.01
CA VAL A 15 -1.13 -8.85 -9.44
C VAL A 15 -1.84 -7.80 -8.60
N LYS A 16 -2.59 -6.92 -9.26
CA LYS A 16 -3.38 -5.90 -8.56
C LYS A 16 -4.53 -6.53 -7.79
N VAL A 17 -4.71 -6.12 -6.55
CA VAL A 17 -5.79 -6.63 -5.71
C VAL A 17 -7.11 -6.03 -6.16
N THR A 18 -8.01 -6.88 -6.66
CA THR A 18 -9.35 -6.47 -7.09
C THR A 18 -10.34 -6.61 -5.94
N GLY A 19 -11.50 -5.94 -6.07
CA GLY A 19 -12.54 -5.93 -5.05
C GLY A 19 -12.74 -4.56 -4.42
N GLU A 20 -13.70 -4.50 -3.50
CA GLU A 20 -14.05 -3.30 -2.73
C GLU A 20 -13.20 -3.26 -1.45
N ALA A 21 -12.87 -2.05 -1.01
CA ALA A 21 -12.28 -1.82 0.30
C ALA A 21 -13.30 -1.21 1.25
N PRO A 22 -13.15 -1.40 2.57
CA PRO A 22 -13.93 -0.62 3.53
C PRO A 22 -13.72 0.87 3.25
N ALA A 23 -14.77 1.58 2.85
CA ALA A 23 -14.68 2.99 2.45
C ALA A 23 -14.01 3.87 3.53
N GLU A 24 -14.28 3.56 4.80
CA GLU A 24 -13.69 4.25 5.96
C GLU A 24 -12.17 4.08 6.05
N LEU A 25 -11.58 3.02 5.49
CA LEU A 25 -10.13 2.80 5.55
C LEU A 25 -9.38 3.84 4.71
N TRP A 26 -9.84 4.11 3.48
CA TRP A 26 -9.27 5.17 2.65
C TRP A 26 -9.34 6.53 3.35
N GLU A 27 -10.50 6.86 3.92
CA GLU A 27 -10.72 8.12 4.63
C GLU A 27 -9.80 8.26 5.84
N ARG A 28 -9.63 7.19 6.63
CA ARG A 28 -8.76 7.18 7.82
C ARG A 28 -7.28 7.30 7.45
N LEU A 29 -6.83 6.61 6.41
CA LEU A 29 -5.45 6.72 5.91
C LEU A 29 -5.18 8.13 5.37
N THR A 30 -6.11 8.67 4.58
CA THR A 30 -6.03 10.04 4.06
C THR A 30 -5.99 11.06 5.20
N HIS A 31 -6.86 10.91 6.19
CA HIS A 31 -6.87 11.77 7.37
C HIS A 31 -5.55 11.69 8.14
N HIS A 32 -4.98 10.49 8.31
CA HIS A 32 -3.69 10.32 8.99
C HIS A 32 -2.56 11.03 8.24
N ALA A 33 -2.46 10.79 6.92
CA ALA A 33 -1.47 11.47 6.07
C ALA A 33 -1.62 13.00 6.13
N GLU A 34 -2.84 13.51 6.05
CA GLU A 34 -3.13 14.96 6.01
C GLU A 34 -3.00 15.66 7.35
N LYS A 35 -3.61 15.11 8.40
CA LYS A 35 -3.75 15.81 9.70
C LYS A 35 -2.61 15.54 10.64
N VAL A 36 -2.03 14.34 10.61
CA VAL A 36 -0.89 14.00 11.47
C VAL A 36 0.41 14.39 10.78
N HIS A 37 0.54 14.04 9.51
CA HIS A 37 1.81 14.19 8.78
C HIS A 37 1.86 15.35 7.82
N GLY A 38 0.75 16.02 7.50
CA GLY A 38 0.73 17.20 6.63
C GLY A 38 1.00 16.93 5.15
N TYR A 39 0.66 15.74 4.65
CA TYR A 39 0.69 15.38 3.22
C TYR A 39 -0.71 15.46 2.60
N SER A 40 -0.84 15.89 1.35
CA SER A 40 -2.10 15.73 0.59
C SER A 40 -2.12 14.40 -0.16
N VAL A 41 -3.24 13.67 -0.12
CA VAL A 41 -3.43 12.44 -0.90
C VAL A 41 -4.17 12.74 -2.20
N ARG A 42 -3.71 12.17 -3.33
CA ARG A 42 -4.31 12.39 -4.64
C ARG A 42 -4.46 11.08 -5.41
N LEU A 43 -5.60 10.94 -6.07
CA LEU A 43 -5.74 10.01 -7.18
C LEU A 43 -5.32 10.74 -8.46
N GLU A 44 -4.29 10.23 -9.12
CA GLU A 44 -3.74 10.86 -10.33
C GLU A 44 -3.00 9.85 -11.23
N PRO A 45 -2.73 10.21 -12.50
CA PRO A 45 -1.81 9.45 -13.34
C PRO A 45 -0.40 9.45 -12.75
N THR A 46 0.16 8.26 -12.55
CA THR A 46 1.54 8.06 -12.07
C THR A 46 2.51 7.77 -13.21
N ARG A 47 3.81 7.71 -12.93
CA ARG A 47 4.87 7.43 -13.93
C ARG A 47 5.21 5.95 -14.08
N GLY A 48 4.27 5.09 -13.70
CA GLY A 48 4.39 3.63 -13.81
C GLY A 48 4.25 2.92 -12.47
N GLU A 49 4.62 3.59 -11.38
CA GLU A 49 4.39 3.15 -10.01
C GLU A 49 2.90 3.13 -9.63
N ASP A 50 2.51 2.27 -8.69
CA ASP A 50 1.12 2.21 -8.21
C ASP A 50 0.83 3.36 -7.23
N GLY A 51 1.86 3.84 -6.54
CA GLY A 51 1.81 5.02 -5.69
C GLY A 51 3.21 5.59 -5.46
N TYR A 52 3.26 6.80 -4.91
CA TYR A 52 4.49 7.45 -4.50
C TYR A 52 4.25 8.46 -3.37
N THR A 53 5.28 8.70 -2.58
CA THR A 53 5.35 9.80 -1.62
C THR A 53 6.46 10.77 -1.99
N ASP A 54 6.09 12.02 -2.31
CA ASP A 54 7.05 13.09 -2.55
C ASP A 54 7.19 13.98 -1.29
N PRO A 55 8.29 13.85 -0.52
CA PRO A 55 8.50 14.67 0.67
C PRO A 55 8.73 16.15 0.38
N LYS A 56 9.10 16.53 -0.85
CA LYS A 56 9.34 17.93 -1.22
C LYS A 56 8.04 18.68 -1.43
N THR A 57 7.11 18.08 -2.18
CA THR A 57 5.80 18.67 -2.46
C THR A 57 4.74 18.28 -1.44
N ARG A 58 5.05 17.32 -0.56
CA ARG A 58 4.15 16.78 0.47
C ARG A 58 2.90 16.18 -0.14
N VAL A 59 3.10 15.43 -1.22
CA VAL A 59 2.04 14.72 -1.94
C VAL A 59 2.24 13.22 -1.81
N VAL A 60 1.15 12.51 -1.52
CA VAL A 60 1.02 11.07 -1.73
C VAL A 60 0.15 10.89 -2.97
N GLY A 61 0.74 10.42 -4.06
CA GLY A 61 0.03 10.13 -5.31
C GLY A 61 -0.29 8.64 -5.38
N ILE A 62 -1.53 8.30 -5.71
CA ILE A 62 -2.01 6.94 -5.92
C ILE A 62 -2.58 6.85 -7.32
N LYS A 63 -2.23 5.78 -8.04
CA LYS A 63 -2.64 5.58 -9.43
C LYS A 63 -4.16 5.44 -9.52
N GLU A 64 -4.79 6.36 -10.24
CA GLU A 64 -6.26 6.48 -10.24
C GLU A 64 -6.99 5.30 -10.88
N ASP A 65 -6.39 4.71 -11.92
CA ASP A 65 -6.97 3.62 -12.74
C ASP A 65 -6.82 2.22 -12.12
N ASP A 66 -6.20 2.14 -10.94
CA ASP A 66 -6.04 0.86 -10.24
C ASP A 66 -7.34 0.42 -9.56
N PRO A 67 -7.55 -0.90 -9.38
CA PRO A 67 -8.69 -1.40 -8.64
C PRO A 67 -8.77 -0.78 -7.23
N GLU A 68 -9.98 -0.62 -6.70
CA GLU A 68 -10.20 0.07 -5.43
C GLU A 68 -9.40 -0.53 -4.27
N ALA A 69 -9.52 -1.84 -4.03
CA ALA A 69 -8.74 -2.52 -3.00
C ALA A 69 -7.24 -2.31 -3.15
N HIS A 70 -6.71 -2.38 -4.38
CA HIS A 70 -5.30 -2.09 -4.67
C HIS A 70 -4.90 -0.67 -4.27
N ARG A 71 -5.69 0.34 -4.65
CA ARG A 71 -5.42 1.75 -4.29
C ARG A 71 -5.36 1.96 -2.77
N VAL A 72 -6.23 1.30 -2.02
CA VAL A 72 -6.23 1.40 -0.54
C VAL A 72 -4.99 0.74 0.06
N ILE A 73 -4.58 -0.43 -0.45
CA ILE A 73 -3.35 -1.11 0.00
C ILE A 73 -2.12 -0.25 -0.34
N THR A 74 -2.04 0.28 -1.56
CA THR A 74 -0.98 1.20 -1.96
C THR A 74 -0.95 2.44 -1.06
N LEU A 75 -2.09 3.03 -0.73
CA LEU A 75 -2.13 4.17 0.19
C LEU A 75 -1.61 3.78 1.59
N ALA A 76 -1.94 2.59 2.09
CA ALA A 76 -1.40 2.10 3.35
C ALA A 76 0.12 1.90 3.30
N HIS A 77 0.67 1.45 2.17
CA HIS A 77 2.11 1.33 1.93
C HIS A 77 2.80 2.70 1.96
N GLU A 78 2.29 3.68 1.22
CA GLU A 78 2.82 5.04 1.19
C GLU A 78 2.75 5.73 2.56
N VAL A 79 1.64 5.54 3.30
CA VAL A 79 1.52 6.00 4.69
C VAL A 79 2.54 5.29 5.58
N GLY A 80 2.83 4.01 5.34
CA GLY A 80 3.90 3.27 6.01
C GLY A 80 5.27 3.91 5.83
N HIS A 81 5.61 4.35 4.61
CA HIS A 81 6.85 5.11 4.37
C HIS A 81 6.93 6.41 5.18
N ILE A 82 5.82 7.11 5.33
CA ILE A 82 5.75 8.34 6.12
C ILE A 82 5.93 8.02 7.61
N GLU A 83 5.16 7.07 8.14
CA GLU A 83 5.15 6.71 9.56
C GLU A 83 6.51 6.18 10.03
N CYS A 84 7.17 5.35 9.23
CA CYS A 84 8.50 4.81 9.53
C CYS A 84 9.63 5.81 9.23
N GLY A 85 9.33 7.03 8.77
CA GLY A 85 10.32 8.06 8.50
C GLY A 85 11.19 7.82 7.26
N HIS A 86 10.78 6.92 6.35
CA HIS A 86 11.55 6.53 5.17
C HIS A 86 11.74 7.67 4.16
N VAL A 87 10.92 8.72 4.27
CA VAL A 87 10.95 9.89 3.38
C VAL A 87 11.74 11.08 3.97
N ALA A 88 12.32 10.93 5.17
CA ALA A 88 13.09 11.99 5.83
C ALA A 88 14.51 12.15 5.26
N ASP A 89 15.16 11.05 4.87
CA ASP A 89 16.46 11.03 4.20
C ASP A 89 16.43 10.05 3.01
N LEU A 90 16.36 10.58 1.80
CA LEU A 90 16.30 9.79 0.58
C LEU A 90 17.63 9.08 0.25
N ASP A 91 18.76 9.54 0.77
CA ASP A 91 20.03 8.84 0.62
C ASP A 91 20.09 7.64 1.57
N GLU A 92 19.53 7.76 2.78
CA GLU A 92 19.36 6.61 3.67
C GLU A 92 18.41 5.57 3.09
N TYR A 93 17.27 6.02 2.56
CA TYR A 93 16.34 5.14 1.86
C TYR A 93 17.01 4.40 0.71
N ARG A 94 17.80 5.06 -0.13
CA ARG A 94 18.54 4.38 -1.21
C ARG A 94 19.52 3.32 -0.71
N ARG A 95 20.18 3.56 0.43
CA ARG A 95 21.12 2.60 1.04
C ARG A 95 20.41 1.38 1.63
N HIS A 96 19.19 1.56 2.16
CA HIS A 96 18.46 0.52 2.89
C HIS A 96 17.12 0.15 2.24
N ARG A 97 16.97 0.40 0.94
CA ARG A 97 15.71 0.29 0.21
C ARG A 97 14.98 -1.01 0.52
N GLY A 98 15.63 -2.17 0.35
CA GLY A 98 14.97 -3.46 0.57
C GLY A 98 14.37 -3.63 1.97
N ARG A 99 15.04 -3.13 3.02
CA ARG A 99 14.51 -3.16 4.39
C ARG A 99 13.32 -2.21 4.53
N MET A 100 13.46 -0.98 4.06
CA MET A 100 12.42 0.05 4.20
C MET A 100 11.16 -0.26 3.38
N GLU A 101 11.30 -0.88 2.21
CA GLU A 101 10.17 -1.40 1.43
C GLU A 101 9.50 -2.56 2.17
N CYS A 102 10.26 -3.50 2.73
CA CYS A 102 9.71 -4.60 3.51
C CYS A 102 8.95 -4.10 4.75
N GLU A 103 9.48 -3.06 5.42
CA GLU A 103 8.83 -2.41 6.56
C GLU A 103 7.51 -1.73 6.14
N ALA A 104 7.51 -0.94 5.06
CA ALA A 104 6.31 -0.29 4.53
C ALA A 104 5.24 -1.31 4.06
N GLU A 105 5.66 -2.36 3.36
CA GLU A 105 4.79 -3.45 2.91
C GLU A 105 4.20 -4.23 4.09
N SER A 106 4.98 -4.45 5.16
CA SER A 106 4.48 -5.09 6.39
C SER A 106 3.42 -4.23 7.09
N VAL A 107 3.59 -2.90 7.10
CA VAL A 107 2.57 -1.98 7.62
C VAL A 107 1.30 -2.07 6.79
N ALA A 108 1.40 -2.04 5.46
CA ALA A 108 0.26 -2.17 4.56
C ALA A 108 -0.49 -3.50 4.80
N TYR A 109 0.24 -4.61 4.92
CA TYR A 109 -0.29 -5.93 5.23
C TYR A 109 -1.12 -5.94 6.53
N ILE A 110 -0.53 -5.43 7.62
CA ILE A 110 -1.18 -5.42 8.94
C ILE A 110 -2.42 -4.51 8.92
N VAL A 111 -2.32 -3.32 8.32
CA VAL A 111 -3.42 -2.35 8.26
C VAL A 111 -4.58 -2.91 7.45
N ALA A 112 -4.31 -3.48 6.28
CA ALA A 112 -5.33 -4.06 5.43
C ALA A 112 -5.96 -5.30 6.09
N GLY A 113 -5.16 -6.20 6.67
CA GLY A 113 -5.66 -7.35 7.42
C GLY A 113 -6.54 -6.93 8.62
N ALA A 114 -6.14 -5.90 9.37
CA ALA A 114 -6.94 -5.36 10.47
C ALA A 114 -8.28 -4.75 10.01
N ALA A 115 -8.37 -4.31 8.75
CA ALA A 115 -9.59 -3.80 8.14
C ALA A 115 -10.43 -4.89 7.45
N GLY A 116 -9.99 -6.15 7.47
CA GLY A 116 -10.68 -7.26 6.79
C GLY A 116 -10.46 -7.30 5.27
N LEU A 117 -9.49 -6.56 4.75
CA LEU A 117 -9.00 -6.72 3.38
C LEU A 117 -8.03 -7.90 3.33
N ASP A 118 -8.20 -8.78 2.34
CA ASP A 118 -7.22 -9.84 2.08
C ASP A 118 -5.99 -9.24 1.37
N ALA A 119 -5.09 -8.65 2.16
CA ALA A 119 -3.79 -8.15 1.70
C ALA A 119 -2.71 -9.24 1.61
N ALA A 120 -3.06 -10.52 1.80
CA ALA A 120 -2.12 -11.63 1.57
C ALA A 120 -1.61 -11.67 0.12
N LEU A 121 -2.21 -10.89 -0.79
CA LEU A 121 -1.86 -10.81 -2.20
C LEU A 121 -0.70 -9.85 -2.53
N THR A 122 -0.30 -8.92 -1.64
CA THR A 122 0.79 -7.95 -1.94
C THR A 122 2.10 -8.17 -1.16
N SER A 123 2.04 -8.76 0.04
CA SER A 123 3.13 -8.62 1.03
C SER A 123 3.99 -9.86 1.30
N VAL A 124 3.75 -10.96 0.59
CA VAL A 124 4.43 -12.26 0.82
C VAL A 124 5.90 -12.37 0.32
N PRO A 125 6.48 -11.51 -0.56
CA PRO A 125 7.82 -11.82 -1.09
C PRO A 125 8.99 -11.75 -0.10
N TYR A 126 8.79 -11.36 1.16
CA TYR A 126 9.88 -11.20 2.14
C TYR A 126 9.84 -12.15 3.35
N ILE A 127 8.89 -13.10 3.40
CA ILE A 127 8.75 -14.04 4.52
C ILE A 127 9.44 -15.41 4.27
N ALA A 128 9.99 -15.67 3.07
CA ALA A 128 10.63 -16.95 2.72
C ALA A 128 12.14 -16.83 2.45
#